data_AF-A0A8I4A3D1-F1
#
_entry.id   AF-A0A8I4A3D1-F1
#
_cell.length_a   1.000
_cell.length_b   1.000
_cell.length_c   1.000
_cell.angle_alpha   90.00
_cell.angle_beta   90.00
_cell.angle_gamma   90.00
#
_symmetry.space_group_name_H-M   'P 1'
#
loop_
_entity.id
_entity.type
_entity.pdbx_description
1 polymer ?
#
loop_
_entity_poly.entity_id
_entity_poly.type
_entity_poly.pdbx_seq_one_letter_code
_entity_poly.pdbx_strand_id
1 'polypeptide(L)'
;MSDHGDVSLPPEDRVRALSQLGSAVEVNEDIPPRRYFRSGVEIIRMASIYSEEGNIEHAFILYNKYITLFIEKLPKHREYKSAVIPEKKDTVKKLKEIAFPKAEELKAELLKRYTKEYTEYNEEKKKEAEKLARNMAIQQELEKEKQRVAQQKQQQLEQEQFHAFEEMIRNQELEKERLKIVQEFGKFLQSMDCATWWCPGGCAPSFYN
;
A
#
# COMPACT_ATOMS: atom_id res chain seq x y z
N MET A 1 9.34 -23.92 6.25
CA MET A 1 9.86 -23.19 5.08
C MET A 1 10.95 -22.28 5.60
N SER A 2 12.15 -22.35 5.03
CA SER A 2 13.34 -21.73 5.65
C SER A 2 13.32 -20.22 5.46
N ASP A 3 13.25 -19.52 6.59
CA ASP A 3 13.01 -18.08 6.75
C ASP A 3 14.14 -17.18 6.20
N HIS A 4 15.31 -17.75 5.89
CA HIS A 4 16.50 -16.98 5.51
C HIS A 4 16.39 -16.28 4.15
N GLY A 5 15.43 -16.66 3.30
CA GLY A 5 15.17 -16.01 2.02
C GLY A 5 14.23 -14.80 2.09
N ASP A 6 13.59 -14.55 3.24
CA ASP A 6 12.66 -13.44 3.41
C ASP A 6 13.42 -12.13 3.68
N VAL A 7 13.43 -11.24 2.68
CA VAL A 7 14.09 -9.93 2.76
C VAL A 7 13.40 -8.94 3.70
N SER A 8 12.16 -9.24 4.13
CA SER A 8 11.43 -8.42 5.10
C SER A 8 11.89 -8.62 6.54
N LEU A 9 12.71 -9.65 6.79
CA LEU A 9 13.21 -9.99 8.10
C LEU A 9 14.55 -9.32 8.43
N PRO A 10 14.84 -9.07 9.72
CA PRO A 10 16.12 -8.59 10.15
C PRO A 10 17.27 -9.49 9.66
N PRO A 11 18.39 -8.91 9.19
CA PRO A 11 19.55 -9.66 8.70
C PRO A 11 20.06 -10.72 9.68
N GLU A 12 20.06 -10.40 10.98
CA GLU A 12 20.52 -11.28 12.03
C GLU A 12 19.66 -12.54 12.17
N ASP A 13 18.35 -12.43 11.98
CA ASP A 13 17.43 -13.55 12.09
C ASP A 13 17.58 -14.50 10.90
N ARG A 14 17.80 -13.95 9.70
CA ARG A 14 18.11 -14.74 8.49
C ARG A 14 19.42 -15.51 8.65
N VAL A 15 20.48 -14.87 9.17
CA VAL A 15 21.76 -15.54 9.46
C VAL A 15 21.59 -16.59 10.56
N ARG A 16 20.80 -16.29 11.60
CA ARG A 16 20.50 -17.25 12.68
C ARG A 16 19.79 -18.49 12.15
N ALA A 17 18.85 -18.33 11.22
CA ALA A 17 18.18 -19.45 10.57
C ALA A 17 19.18 -20.36 9.83
N LEU A 18 20.17 -19.78 9.13
CA LEU A 18 21.24 -20.57 8.51
C LEU A 18 22.10 -21.32 9.54
N SER A 19 22.45 -20.67 10.66
CA SER A 19 23.18 -21.33 11.75
C SER A 19 22.39 -22.49 12.37
N GLN A 20 21.07 -22.37 12.50
CA GLN A 20 20.19 -23.43 12.98
C GLN A 20 20.14 -24.62 12.00
N LEU A 21 20.11 -24.36 10.69
CA LEU A 21 20.22 -25.41 9.67
C LEU A 21 21.57 -26.12 9.75
N GLY A 22 22.64 -25.37 10.01
CA GLY A 22 23.98 -25.93 10.23
C GLY A 22 24.07 -26.79 11.50
N SER A 23 23.40 -26.39 12.59
CA SER A 23 23.46 -27.11 13.86
C SER A 23 22.58 -28.36 13.92
N ALA A 24 21.70 -28.57 12.93
CA ALA A 24 20.86 -29.74 12.76
C ALA A 24 21.66 -30.98 12.31
N VAL A 25 22.55 -31.44 13.18
CA VAL A 25 23.37 -32.65 13.01
C VAL A 25 23.14 -33.59 14.16
N GLU A 26 22.83 -34.83 13.83
CA GLU A 26 22.70 -35.92 14.80
C GLU A 26 23.81 -36.96 14.59
N VAL A 27 24.29 -37.49 15.71
CA VAL A 27 25.32 -38.52 15.76
C VAL A 27 24.66 -39.81 16.24
N ASN A 28 24.80 -40.87 15.44
CA ASN A 28 24.31 -42.19 15.78
C ASN A 28 25.37 -42.92 16.61
N GLU A 29 24.97 -43.43 17.78
CA GLU A 29 25.86 -44.10 18.73
C GLU A 29 26.32 -45.49 18.28
N ASP A 30 25.65 -46.09 17.31
CA ASP A 30 26.04 -47.40 16.73
C ASP A 30 27.12 -47.25 15.65
N ILE A 31 27.42 -46.02 15.23
CA ILE A 31 28.42 -45.72 14.22
C ILE A 31 29.72 -45.30 14.89
N PRO A 32 30.85 -46.00 14.65
CA PRO A 32 32.12 -45.67 15.28
C PRO A 32 32.53 -44.21 15.05
N PRO A 33 32.98 -43.46 16.07
CA PRO A 33 33.32 -42.03 15.96
C PRO A 33 34.28 -41.72 14.81
N ARG A 34 35.25 -42.61 14.56
CA ARG A 34 36.23 -42.46 13.47
C ARG A 34 35.58 -42.33 12.08
N ARG A 35 34.41 -42.91 11.85
CA ARG A 35 33.68 -42.77 10.57
C ARG A 35 33.28 -41.32 10.33
N TYR A 36 32.84 -40.60 11.36
CA TYR A 36 32.48 -39.18 11.26
C TYR A 36 33.67 -38.31 10.90
N PHE A 37 34.88 -38.61 11.40
CA PHE A 37 36.11 -37.91 11.00
C PHE A 37 36.39 -38.04 9.49
N ARG A 38 36.13 -39.22 8.91
CA ARG A 38 36.28 -39.43 7.46
C ARG A 38 35.20 -38.71 6.67
N SER A 39 33.94 -38.85 7.06
CA SER A 39 32.82 -38.16 6.41
C SER A 39 32.94 -36.63 6.52
N GLY A 40 33.53 -36.12 7.60
CA GLY A 40 33.79 -34.70 7.79
C GLY A 40 34.70 -34.09 6.72
N VAL A 41 35.59 -34.88 6.11
CA VAL A 41 36.46 -34.41 5.02
C VAL A 41 35.63 -33.94 3.82
N GLU A 42 34.57 -34.65 3.47
CA GLU A 42 33.69 -34.23 2.37
C GLU A 42 32.86 -33.01 2.75
N ILE A 43 32.42 -32.88 4.02
CA ILE A 43 31.65 -31.70 4.47
C ILE A 43 32.47 -30.43 4.29
N ILE A 44 33.72 -30.41 4.76
CA ILE A 44 34.58 -29.23 4.63
C ILE A 44 35.03 -28.99 3.18
N ARG A 45 35.21 -30.05 2.38
CA ARG A 45 35.50 -29.95 0.95
C ARG A 45 34.36 -29.27 0.19
N MET A 46 33.13 -29.73 0.42
CA MET A 46 31.93 -29.14 -0.19
C MET A 46 31.70 -27.70 0.29
N ALA A 47 31.98 -27.40 1.55
CA ALA A 47 31.90 -26.02 2.06
C ALA A 47 32.85 -25.06 1.31
N SER A 48 34.08 -25.52 0.99
CA SER A 48 35.02 -24.74 0.16
C SER A 48 34.47 -24.51 -1.25
N ILE A 49 33.98 -25.57 -1.89
CA ILE A 49 33.42 -25.49 -3.25
C ILE A 49 32.27 -24.49 -3.32
N TYR A 50 31.30 -24.57 -2.40
CA TYR A 50 30.20 -23.60 -2.37
C TYR A 50 30.66 -22.17 -2.09
N SER A 51 31.70 -22.00 -1.27
CA SER A 51 32.28 -20.70 -1.00
C SER A 51 32.93 -20.11 -2.26
N GLU A 52 33.61 -20.93 -3.05
CA GLU A 52 34.28 -20.55 -4.30
C GLU A 52 33.26 -20.25 -5.41
N GLU A 53 32.15 -20.99 -5.46
CA GLU A 53 31.02 -20.76 -6.37
C GLU A 53 30.19 -19.51 -6.02
N GLY A 54 30.46 -18.87 -4.87
CA GLY A 54 29.72 -17.70 -4.38
C GLY A 54 28.38 -18.04 -3.70
N ASN A 55 28.09 -19.33 -3.50
CA ASN A 55 26.95 -19.79 -2.71
C ASN A 55 27.29 -19.75 -1.21
N ILE A 56 27.40 -18.53 -0.70
CA ILE A 56 27.84 -18.26 0.68
C ILE A 56 26.87 -18.80 1.74
N GLU A 57 25.57 -18.91 1.43
CA GLU A 57 24.56 -19.47 2.35
C GLU A 57 24.82 -20.95 2.62
N HIS A 58 24.98 -21.75 1.56
CA HIS A 58 25.22 -23.18 1.69
C HIS A 58 26.62 -23.46 2.25
N ALA A 59 27.61 -22.67 1.86
CA ALA A 59 28.94 -22.73 2.45
C ALA A 59 28.89 -22.50 3.98
N PHE A 60 28.19 -21.46 4.41
CA PHE A 60 28.02 -21.14 5.83
C PHE A 60 27.31 -22.25 6.60
N ILE A 61 26.24 -22.82 6.04
CA ILE A 61 25.54 -23.97 6.63
C ILE A 61 26.51 -25.14 6.83
N LEU A 62 27.30 -25.50 5.82
CA LEU A 62 28.21 -26.64 5.88
C LEU A 62 29.39 -26.42 6.84
N TYR A 63 29.93 -25.21 6.91
CA TYR A 63 30.96 -24.89 7.91
C TYR A 63 30.42 -25.00 9.34
N ASN A 64 29.22 -24.46 9.60
CA ASN A 64 28.55 -24.62 10.90
C ASN A 64 28.25 -26.10 11.19
N LYS A 65 27.80 -26.85 10.18
CA LYS A 65 27.56 -28.30 10.27
C LYS A 65 28.80 -29.07 10.70
N TYR A 66 29.94 -28.76 10.08
CA TYR A 66 31.23 -29.33 10.41
C TYR A 66 31.66 -28.96 11.84
N ILE A 67 31.54 -27.69 12.22
CA ILE A 67 31.89 -27.21 13.57
C ILE A 67 31.02 -27.90 14.64
N THR A 68 29.69 -27.84 14.51
CA THR A 68 28.75 -28.44 15.46
C THR A 68 28.96 -29.95 15.58
N LEU A 69 29.20 -30.66 14.46
CA LEU A 69 29.50 -32.09 14.50
C LEU A 69 30.69 -32.39 15.41
N PHE A 70 31.84 -31.72 15.21
CA PHE A 70 33.07 -32.08 15.90
C PHE A 70 33.26 -31.42 17.27
N ILE A 71 32.61 -30.29 17.53
CA ILE A 71 32.73 -29.55 18.79
C ILE A 71 31.60 -29.91 19.78
N GLU A 72 30.37 -30.09 19.30
CA GLU A 72 29.21 -30.24 20.19
C GLU A 72 28.64 -31.66 20.23
N LYS A 73 28.48 -32.29 19.06
CA LYS A 73 27.72 -33.55 18.95
C LYS A 73 28.61 -34.78 19.14
N LEU A 74 29.67 -34.91 18.34
CA LEU A 74 30.54 -36.08 18.33
C LEU A 74 31.29 -36.30 19.66
N PRO A 75 31.74 -35.26 20.39
CA PRO A 75 32.36 -35.46 21.71
C PRO A 75 31.44 -36.11 22.76
N LYS A 76 30.11 -36.08 22.56
CA LYS A 76 29.12 -36.71 23.45
C LYS A 76 28.91 -38.20 23.16
N HIS A 77 29.42 -38.72 22.04
CA HIS A 77 29.27 -40.13 21.68
C HIS A 77 29.94 -41.05 22.72
N ARG A 78 29.27 -42.15 23.09
CA ARG A 78 29.72 -43.06 24.17
C ARG A 78 31.16 -43.54 24.00
N GLU A 79 31.55 -43.91 22.78
CA GLU A 79 32.89 -44.43 22.46
C GLU A 79 33.93 -43.33 22.16
N TYR A 80 33.58 -42.04 22.19
CA TYR A 80 34.48 -40.99 21.72
C TYR A 80 35.79 -40.90 22.53
N LYS A 81 35.72 -41.14 23.85
CA LYS A 81 36.88 -41.06 24.75
C LYS A 81 37.79 -42.29 24.64
N SER A 82 37.24 -43.46 24.33
CA SER A 82 37.98 -44.71 24.20
C SER A 82 38.49 -44.96 22.79
N ALA A 83 37.91 -44.32 21.78
CA ALA A 83 38.30 -44.48 20.39
C ALA A 83 39.69 -43.89 20.09
N VAL A 84 40.54 -44.69 19.43
CA VAL A 84 41.81 -44.23 18.86
C VAL A 84 41.55 -43.64 17.47
N ILE A 85 41.70 -42.32 17.34
CA ILE A 85 41.35 -41.57 16.13
C ILE A 85 42.58 -40.78 15.63
N PRO A 86 43.40 -41.37 14.74
CA PRO A 86 44.57 -40.70 14.15
C PRO A 86 44.22 -39.38 13.45
N GLU A 87 43.05 -39.31 12.82
CA GLU A 87 42.57 -38.16 12.05
C GLU A 87 42.22 -36.94 12.93
N LYS A 88 42.07 -37.13 14.25
CA LYS A 88 41.61 -36.09 15.19
C LYS A 88 42.51 -34.86 15.20
N LYS A 89 43.84 -35.05 15.11
CA LYS A 89 44.80 -33.93 15.10
C LYS A 89 44.62 -33.03 13.88
N ASP A 90 44.45 -33.61 12.70
CA ASP A 90 44.22 -32.86 11.46
C ASP A 90 42.85 -32.16 11.47
N THR A 91 41.80 -32.83 11.94
CA THR A 91 40.47 -32.22 12.08
C THR A 91 40.47 -31.03 13.02
N VAL A 92 41.16 -31.10 14.16
CA VAL A 92 41.30 -29.95 15.09
C VAL A 92 42.06 -28.81 14.43
N LYS A 93 43.11 -29.10 13.64
CA LYS A 93 43.81 -28.07 12.85
C LYS A 93 42.86 -27.41 11.85
N LYS A 94 42.12 -28.20 11.06
CA LYS A 94 41.13 -27.68 10.09
C LYS A 94 40.01 -26.88 10.73
N LEU A 95 39.54 -27.26 11.93
CA LEU A 95 38.56 -26.48 12.68
C LEU A 95 39.08 -25.07 12.97
N LYS A 96 40.29 -24.97 13.53
CA LYS A 96 40.89 -23.70 13.95
C LYS A 96 41.33 -22.82 12.78
N GLU A 97 42.02 -23.41 11.81
CA GLU A 97 42.68 -22.65 10.73
C GLU A 97 41.75 -22.39 9.54
N ILE A 98 40.68 -23.16 9.37
CA ILE A 98 39.81 -23.09 8.19
C ILE A 98 38.36 -22.87 8.59
N ALA A 99 37.75 -23.81 9.31
CA ALA A 99 36.29 -23.80 9.49
C ALA A 99 35.78 -22.59 10.28
N PHE A 100 36.41 -22.27 11.42
CA PHE A 100 36.04 -21.10 12.22
C PHE A 100 36.29 -19.77 11.47
N PRO A 101 37.49 -19.51 10.91
CA PRO A 101 37.73 -18.29 10.14
C PRO A 101 36.78 -18.13 8.96
N LYS A 102 36.54 -19.21 8.19
CA LYS A 102 35.63 -19.16 7.04
C LYS A 102 34.17 -18.95 7.45
N ALA A 103 33.72 -19.58 8.54
CA ALA A 103 32.37 -19.36 9.06
C ALA A 103 32.19 -17.89 9.52
N GLU A 104 33.19 -17.30 10.17
CA GLU A 104 33.15 -15.90 10.59
C GLU A 104 33.17 -14.92 9.41
N GLU A 105 34.04 -15.16 8.43
CA GLU A 105 34.09 -14.41 7.17
C GLU A 105 32.74 -14.43 6.44
N LEU A 106 32.17 -15.63 6.24
CA LEU A 106 30.88 -15.80 5.58
C LEU A 106 29.73 -15.18 6.37
N LYS A 107 29.77 -15.23 7.71
CA LYS A 107 28.78 -14.56 8.56
C LYS A 107 28.79 -13.05 8.33
N ALA A 108 29.97 -12.44 8.28
CA ALA A 108 30.11 -11.01 8.01
C ALA A 108 29.61 -10.65 6.60
N GLU A 109 29.92 -11.48 5.59
CA GLU A 109 29.44 -11.27 4.22
C GLU A 109 27.91 -11.40 4.11
N LEU A 110 27.32 -12.43 4.73
CA LEU A 110 25.88 -12.63 4.78
C LEU A 110 25.17 -11.46 5.46
N LEU A 111 25.68 -11.00 6.61
CA LEU A 111 25.12 -9.83 7.30
C LEU A 111 25.17 -8.58 6.40
N LYS A 112 26.29 -8.35 5.72
CA LYS A 112 26.41 -7.23 4.77
C LYS A 112 25.39 -7.32 3.64
N ARG A 113 25.25 -8.51 3.02
CA ARG A 113 24.31 -8.76 1.92
C ARG A 113 22.86 -8.56 2.37
N TYR A 114 22.47 -9.20 3.46
CA TYR A 114 21.11 -9.12 3.97
C TYR A 114 20.77 -7.73 4.51
N THR A 115 21.72 -7.01 5.10
CA THR A 115 21.50 -5.63 5.54
C THR A 115 21.14 -4.74 4.35
N LYS A 116 21.89 -4.88 3.25
CA LYS A 116 21.59 -4.15 2.01
C LYS A 116 20.17 -4.45 1.50
N GLU A 117 19.84 -5.74 1.34
CA GLU A 117 18.51 -6.17 0.89
C GLU A 117 17.40 -5.65 1.81
N TYR A 118 17.59 -5.74 3.13
CA TYR A 118 16.63 -5.27 4.12
C TYR A 118 16.44 -3.75 4.07
N THR A 119 17.52 -2.99 3.88
CA THR A 119 17.42 -1.53 3.72
C THR A 119 16.68 -1.13 2.45
N GLU A 120 16.99 -1.79 1.31
CA GLU A 120 16.33 -1.54 0.04
C GLU A 120 14.84 -1.86 0.11
N TYR A 121 14.48 -3.00 0.71
CA TYR A 121 13.10 -3.40 0.94
C TYR A 121 12.33 -2.36 1.78
N ASN A 122 12.91 -1.90 2.89
CA ASN A 122 12.27 -0.93 3.76
C ASN A 122 12.09 0.44 3.10
N GLU A 123 13.06 0.88 2.30
CA GLU A 123 12.95 2.11 1.53
C GLU A 123 11.84 2.03 0.48
N GLU A 124 11.71 0.91 -0.21
CA GLU A 124 10.64 0.68 -1.17
C GLU A 124 9.27 0.70 -0.48
N LYS A 125 9.12 -0.04 0.63
CA LYS A 125 7.88 -0.06 1.41
C LYS A 125 7.50 1.32 1.93
N LYS A 126 8.48 2.12 2.36
CA LYS A 126 8.26 3.50 2.77
C LYS A 126 7.75 4.36 1.60
N LYS A 127 8.39 4.27 0.43
CA LYS A 127 7.96 5.02 -0.77
C LYS A 127 6.55 4.64 -1.21
N GLU A 128 6.20 3.36 -1.15
CA GLU A 128 4.85 2.86 -1.44
C GLU A 128 3.82 3.44 -0.45
N ALA A 129 4.11 3.40 0.85
CA ALA A 129 3.24 3.94 1.89
C ALA A 129 3.03 5.46 1.72
N GLU A 130 4.09 6.21 1.43
CA GLU A 130 4.00 7.64 1.16
C GLU A 130 3.18 7.97 -0.08
N LYS A 131 3.33 7.19 -1.17
CA LYS A 131 2.52 7.35 -2.39
C LYS A 131 1.04 7.08 -2.10
N LEU A 132 0.75 6.03 -1.34
CA LEU A 132 -0.61 5.69 -0.95
C LEU A 132 -1.23 6.83 -0.11
N ALA A 133 -0.50 7.33 0.88
CA ALA A 133 -0.95 8.46 1.71
C ALA A 133 -1.25 9.71 0.88
N ARG A 134 -0.38 10.06 -0.08
CA ARG A 134 -0.61 11.19 -1.00
C ARG A 134 -1.86 11.00 -1.85
N ASN A 135 -2.04 9.81 -2.43
CA ASN A 135 -3.22 9.51 -3.24
C ASN A 135 -4.50 9.57 -2.42
N MET A 136 -4.48 9.08 -1.19
CA MET A 136 -5.60 9.16 -0.27
C MET A 136 -5.95 10.62 0.08
N ALA A 137 -4.94 11.47 0.32
CA ALA A 137 -5.16 12.89 0.59
C ALA A 137 -5.79 13.61 -0.61
N ILE A 138 -5.27 13.39 -1.83
CA ILE A 138 -5.83 13.96 -3.07
C ILE A 138 -7.28 13.51 -3.27
N GLN A 139 -7.57 12.22 -3.03
CA GLN A 139 -8.92 11.69 -3.17
C GLN A 139 -9.89 12.34 -2.16
N GLN A 140 -9.45 12.55 -0.92
CA GLN A 140 -10.25 13.25 0.10
C GLN A 140 -10.52 14.71 -0.26
N GLU A 141 -9.52 15.42 -0.80
CA GLU A 141 -9.70 16.79 -1.27
C GLU A 141 -10.66 16.87 -2.46
N LEU A 142 -10.52 15.97 -3.44
CA LEU A 142 -11.42 15.90 -4.59
C LEU A 142 -12.86 15.60 -4.16
N GLU A 143 -13.05 14.73 -3.18
CA GLU A 143 -14.38 14.40 -2.65
C GLU A 143 -15.02 15.60 -1.94
N LYS A 144 -14.24 16.32 -1.11
CA LYS A 144 -14.71 17.56 -0.46
C LYS A 144 -15.10 18.62 -1.49
N GLU A 145 -14.29 18.80 -2.54
CA GLU A 145 -14.59 19.77 -3.59
C GLU A 145 -15.85 19.38 -4.38
N LYS A 146 -16.01 18.09 -4.72
CA LYS A 146 -17.24 17.60 -5.37
C LYS A 146 -18.48 17.87 -4.52
N GLN A 147 -18.41 17.61 -3.22
CA GLN A 147 -19.51 17.90 -2.30
C GLN A 147 -19.82 19.40 -2.24
N ARG A 148 -18.79 20.26 -2.17
CA ARG A 148 -18.95 21.71 -2.19
C ARG A 148 -19.62 22.19 -3.47
N VAL A 149 -19.17 21.72 -4.62
CA VAL A 149 -19.75 22.07 -5.94
C VAL A 149 -21.18 21.56 -6.06
N ALA A 150 -21.48 20.34 -5.59
CA ALA A 150 -22.84 19.82 -5.60
C ALA A 150 -23.78 20.65 -4.73
N GLN A 151 -23.34 21.05 -3.54
CA GLN A 151 -24.11 21.91 -2.64
C GLN A 151 -24.34 23.30 -3.25
N GLN A 152 -23.32 23.91 -3.85
CA GLN A 152 -23.46 25.20 -4.53
C GLN A 152 -24.45 25.14 -5.69
N LYS A 153 -24.38 24.09 -6.53
CA LYS A 153 -25.34 23.90 -7.63
C LYS A 153 -26.76 23.72 -7.13
N GLN A 154 -26.95 22.98 -6.04
CA GLN A 154 -28.26 22.79 -5.44
C GLN A 154 -28.84 24.12 -4.93
N GLN A 155 -28.04 24.92 -4.23
CA GLN A 155 -28.45 26.26 -3.77
C GLN A 155 -28.81 27.20 -4.94
N GLN A 156 -28.06 27.16 -6.03
CA GLN A 156 -28.38 27.94 -7.24
C GLN A 156 -29.71 27.52 -7.85
N LEU A 157 -29.97 26.22 -7.98
CA LEU A 157 -31.25 25.70 -8.48
C LEU A 157 -32.41 26.11 -7.57
N GLU A 158 -32.24 26.05 -6.25
CA GLU A 158 -33.24 26.48 -5.28
C GLU A 158 -33.54 27.99 -5.39
N GLN A 159 -32.50 28.83 -5.57
CA GLN A 159 -32.66 30.26 -5.80
C GLN A 159 -33.36 30.58 -7.12
N GLU A 160 -33.00 29.90 -8.21
CA GLU A 160 -33.66 30.05 -9.52
C GLU A 160 -35.14 29.66 -9.45
N GLN A 161 -35.47 28.55 -8.77
CA GLN A 161 -36.85 28.14 -8.55
C GLN A 161 -37.62 29.19 -7.73
N PHE A 162 -37.00 29.74 -6.70
CA PHE A 162 -37.60 30.79 -5.88
C PHE A 162 -37.86 32.06 -6.69
N HIS A 163 -36.89 32.53 -7.48
CA HIS A 163 -37.08 33.71 -8.34
C HIS A 163 -38.15 33.49 -9.41
N ALA A 164 -38.20 32.32 -10.05
CA ALA A 164 -39.25 31.99 -11.00
C ALA A 164 -40.64 32.01 -10.35
N PHE A 165 -40.74 31.57 -9.09
CA PHE A 165 -41.97 31.65 -8.30
C PHE A 165 -42.37 33.08 -7.97
N GLU A 166 -41.42 33.93 -7.54
CA GLU A 166 -41.68 35.36 -7.29
C GLU A 166 -42.16 36.09 -8.54
N GLU A 167 -41.53 35.86 -9.70
CA GLU A 167 -41.97 36.43 -10.98
C GLU A 167 -43.38 35.99 -11.35
N MET A 168 -43.73 34.71 -11.12
CA MET A 168 -45.07 34.21 -11.37
C MET A 168 -46.13 34.93 -10.52
N ILE A 169 -45.85 35.15 -9.23
CA ILE A 169 -46.75 35.90 -8.34
C ILE A 169 -46.89 37.35 -8.83
N ARG A 170 -45.77 38.01 -9.12
CA ARG A 170 -45.77 39.41 -9.60
C ARG A 170 -46.57 39.58 -10.89
N ASN A 171 -46.42 38.64 -11.83
CA ASN A 171 -47.18 38.64 -13.08
C ASN A 171 -48.68 38.44 -12.82
N GLN A 172 -49.06 37.53 -11.91
CA GLN A 172 -50.47 37.35 -11.51
C GLN A 172 -51.06 38.62 -10.88
N GLU A 173 -50.30 39.34 -10.06
CA GLU A 173 -50.74 40.61 -9.46
C GLU A 173 -50.96 41.69 -10.52
N LEU A 174 -50.01 41.86 -11.44
CA LEU A 174 -50.13 42.78 -12.58
C LEU A 174 -51.34 42.44 -13.46
N GLU A 175 -51.61 41.15 -13.69
CA GLU A 175 -52.74 40.71 -14.49
C GLU A 175 -54.08 40.97 -13.80
N LYS A 176 -54.15 40.79 -12.47
CA LYS A 176 -55.29 41.21 -11.64
C LYS A 176 -55.50 42.71 -11.69
N GLU A 177 -54.44 43.52 -11.62
CA GLU A 177 -54.52 44.97 -11.76
C GLU A 177 -55.02 45.38 -13.15
N ARG A 178 -54.48 44.78 -14.22
CA ARG A 178 -54.98 44.99 -15.59
C ARG A 178 -56.46 44.69 -15.70
N LEU A 179 -56.92 43.57 -15.15
CA LEU A 179 -58.34 43.20 -15.15
C LEU A 179 -59.20 44.20 -14.38
N LYS A 180 -58.72 44.72 -13.23
CA LYS A 180 -59.41 45.79 -12.49
C LYS A 180 -59.54 47.06 -13.32
N ILE A 181 -58.45 47.49 -13.96
CA ILE A 181 -58.43 48.68 -14.83
C ILE A 181 -59.42 48.50 -16.00
N VAL A 182 -59.41 47.35 -16.68
CA VAL A 182 -60.37 47.06 -17.77
C VAL A 182 -61.81 47.07 -17.27
N GLN A 183 -62.10 46.52 -16.08
CA GLN A 183 -63.42 46.61 -15.45
C GLN A 183 -63.82 48.05 -15.13
N GLU A 184 -62.89 48.87 -14.61
CA GLU A 184 -63.16 50.29 -14.33
C GLU A 184 -63.39 51.09 -15.61
N PHE A 185 -62.60 50.87 -16.66
CA PHE A 185 -62.83 51.48 -17.98
C PHE A 185 -64.12 51.02 -18.63
N GLY A 186 -64.50 49.74 -18.48
CA GLY A 186 -65.80 49.24 -18.95
C GLY A 186 -66.99 49.88 -18.22
N LYS A 187 -66.88 50.10 -16.91
CA LYS A 187 -67.85 50.86 -16.10
C LYS A 187 -67.89 52.34 -16.48
N PHE A 188 -66.73 52.93 -16.80
CA PHE A 188 -66.62 54.32 -17.24
C PHE A 188 -67.27 54.53 -18.62
N LEU A 189 -67.06 53.61 -19.57
CA LEU A 189 -67.73 53.63 -20.87
C LEU A 189 -69.24 53.39 -20.77
N GLN A 190 -69.70 52.48 -19.91
CA GLN A 190 -71.14 52.35 -19.60
C GLN A 190 -71.75 53.61 -18.96
N SER A 191 -70.95 54.45 -18.31
CA SER A 191 -71.42 55.75 -17.78
C SER A 191 -71.41 56.87 -18.83
N MET A 192 -70.60 56.76 -19.89
CA MET A 192 -70.55 57.72 -21.00
C MET A 192 -71.66 57.51 -22.04
N ASP A 193 -72.23 56.31 -22.15
CA ASP A 193 -73.38 56.03 -23.03
C ASP A 193 -74.73 56.60 -22.52
N CYS A 194 -74.73 57.43 -21.48
CA CYS A 194 -75.93 58.14 -21.01
C CYS A 194 -75.93 59.65 -21.32
N ALA A 195 -74.91 60.19 -21.99
CA ALA A 195 -74.85 61.61 -22.34
C ALA A 195 -75.13 61.87 -23.83
N THR A 196 -76.43 62.11 -24.10
CA THR A 196 -77.06 62.83 -25.23
C THR A 196 -77.05 62.17 -26.60
N TRP A 197 -78.22 61.67 -27.05
CA TRP A 197 -78.88 62.07 -28.32
C TRP A 197 -80.42 61.93 -28.20
N TRP A 198 -81.07 62.96 -27.66
CA TRP A 198 -82.46 63.31 -28.03
C TRP A 198 -82.45 64.78 -28.46
N CYS A 199 -82.19 64.99 -29.75
CA CYS A 199 -82.46 66.26 -30.44
C CYS A 199 -83.65 66.01 -31.38
N PRO A 200 -84.83 66.61 -31.11
CA PRO A 200 -85.90 66.69 -32.08
C PRO A 200 -85.71 67.95 -32.94
N GLY A 201 -85.84 67.81 -34.26
CA GLY A 201 -86.06 68.94 -35.16
C GLY A 201 -84.90 69.21 -36.10
N GLY A 202 -85.15 68.99 -37.39
CA GLY A 202 -84.18 69.09 -38.46
C GLY A 202 -84.00 70.51 -39.01
N CYS A 203 -82.99 70.63 -39.87
CA CYS A 203 -83.00 71.41 -41.09
C CYS A 203 -81.68 71.10 -41.83
N ALA A 204 -81.79 70.50 -43.02
CA ALA A 204 -80.74 70.58 -44.03
C ALA A 204 -80.69 72.03 -44.55
N PRO A 205 -79.55 72.53 -45.07
CA PRO A 205 -79.17 72.20 -46.44
C PRO A 205 -77.66 72.09 -46.73
N SER A 206 -77.35 71.25 -47.73
CA SER A 206 -76.44 71.49 -48.87
C SER A 206 -75.40 72.61 -48.77
N PHE A 207 -74.12 72.30 -49.05
CA PHE A 207 -73.38 72.90 -50.18
C PHE A 207 -72.00 72.25 -50.45
N TYR A 208 -71.76 71.92 -51.73
CA TYR A 208 -70.52 71.68 -52.50
C TYR A 208 -69.49 70.65 -52.00
N ASN A 209 -69.04 69.66 -52.78
CA ASN A 209 -69.14 69.32 -54.20
C ASN A 209 -68.86 67.82 -54.36
#